data_AF-A0A6G0ABA6-F1
#
_entry.id   AF-A0A6G0ABA6-F1
#
_cell.length_a   1.000
_cell.length_b   1.000
_cell.length_c   1.000
_cell.angle_alpha   90.00
_cell.angle_beta   90.00
_cell.angle_gamma   90.00
#
_symmetry.space_group_name_H-M   'P 1'
#
loop_
_entity.id
_entity.type
_entity.pdbx_description
1 polymer ?
#
loop_
_entity_poly.entity_id
_entity_poly.type
_entity_poly.pdbx_seq_one_letter_code
_entity_poly.pdbx_strand_id
1 'polypeptide(L)'
;MVGNNLSQLGITASQMTRDLSSSASIWWMPTTGEFGPRGGYGDFELHQELATRFGISVTHCREDRQSQLNAASAETQVKVSDGLLLYETGTLADGVTVLKANFDQAAVDAGIKINGLHLQVEYYFRNLSKFDLAVANPSIDISEVPSSIYDHGFYALASYEIIPKAIQIYGATSWIFDDFQRKPWDIVGGINWYPSGSRSLRLNLHAIYVDKSPASSSFGFYIGGQTGTTISTGIDFLF
;
A
#
# COMPACT_ATOMS: atom_id res chain seq x y z
N MET A 1 13.56 6.35 10.11
CA MET A 1 12.67 6.82 11.18
C MET A 1 12.73 5.83 12.33
N VAL A 2 12.55 6.31 13.57
CA VAL A 2 12.34 5.45 14.74
C VAL A 2 11.05 5.90 15.40
N GLY A 3 10.19 4.96 15.78
CA GLY A 3 8.88 5.22 16.36
C GLY A 3 8.42 4.06 17.24
N ASN A 4 7.13 3.99 17.52
CA ASN A 4 6.54 3.01 18.44
C ASN A 4 5.48 2.12 17.79
N ASN A 5 5.09 2.38 16.54
CA ASN A 5 4.14 1.58 15.77
C ASN A 5 4.05 2.06 14.30
N LEU A 6 3.29 1.33 13.49
CA LEU A 6 2.90 1.65 12.11
C LEU A 6 1.64 2.53 12.05
N SER A 7 0.73 2.42 13.03
CA SER A 7 -0.59 3.09 13.02
C SER A 7 -0.67 4.25 14.02
N GLN A 8 -1.02 5.45 13.58
CA GLN A 8 -1.09 6.64 14.47
C GLN A 8 -2.48 7.25 14.62
N LEU A 9 -3.46 6.87 13.78
CA LEU A 9 -4.76 7.54 13.79
C LEU A 9 -5.67 6.97 14.88
N GLY A 10 -6.01 7.79 15.87
CA GLY A 10 -6.96 7.41 16.93
C GLY A 10 -6.37 6.52 18.04
N ILE A 11 -5.06 6.29 18.05
CA ILE A 11 -4.37 5.47 19.05
C ILE A 11 -3.77 6.37 20.13
N THR A 12 -4.12 6.10 21.39
CA THR A 12 -3.57 6.86 22.54
C THR A 12 -2.22 6.31 22.98
N ALA A 13 -1.42 7.16 23.61
CA ALA A 13 -0.10 6.77 24.12
C ALA A 13 -0.12 5.57 25.08
N SER A 14 -1.24 5.30 25.77
CA SER A 14 -1.40 4.14 26.64
C SER A 14 -1.65 2.82 25.88
N GLN A 15 -2.15 2.89 24.66
CA GLN A 15 -2.40 1.71 23.81
C GLN A 15 -1.17 1.30 23.00
N MET A 16 -0.17 2.17 22.88
CA MET A 16 1.03 1.91 22.08
C MET A 16 1.90 0.81 22.72
N THR A 17 2.49 -0.03 21.89
CA THR A 17 3.54 -0.94 22.36
C THR A 17 4.73 -0.17 22.91
N ARG A 18 5.52 -0.84 23.75
CA ARG A 18 6.80 -0.32 24.25
C ARG A 18 7.98 -0.70 23.35
N ASP A 19 7.73 -1.51 22.33
CA ASP A 19 8.74 -1.90 21.34
C ASP A 19 9.00 -0.76 20.35
N LEU A 20 10.28 -0.56 19.99
CA LEU A 20 10.65 0.44 19.00
C LEU A 20 10.47 -0.13 17.59
N SER A 21 9.88 0.69 16.73
CA SER A 21 9.83 0.48 15.28
C SER A 21 10.98 1.22 14.63
N SER A 22 11.61 0.62 13.63
CA SER A 22 12.70 1.23 12.87
C SER A 22 12.44 1.11 11.38
N SER A 23 12.74 2.18 10.65
CA SER A 23 12.68 2.17 9.19
C SER A 23 13.82 2.99 8.61
N ALA A 24 14.24 2.63 7.42
CA ALA A 24 15.22 3.38 6.64
C ALA A 24 14.75 3.43 5.19
N SER A 25 14.99 4.55 4.54
CA SER A 25 14.74 4.71 3.11
C SER A 25 15.88 5.51 2.51
N ILE A 26 16.35 5.05 1.36
CA ILE A 26 17.30 5.77 0.53
C ILE A 26 16.73 5.85 -0.87
N TRP A 27 16.95 6.98 -1.54
CA TRP A 27 16.63 7.13 -2.94
C TRP A 27 17.70 7.97 -3.62
N TRP A 28 17.86 7.74 -4.92
CA TRP A 28 18.81 8.48 -5.73
C TRP A 28 18.25 8.72 -7.13
N MET A 29 18.73 9.79 -7.78
CA MET A 29 18.31 10.24 -9.10
C MET A 29 19.56 10.41 -9.98
N PRO A 30 20.12 9.32 -10.53
CA PRO A 30 21.48 9.30 -11.05
C PRO A 30 21.66 10.02 -12.39
N THR A 31 20.59 10.31 -13.12
CA THR A 31 20.68 10.95 -14.43
C THR A 31 20.59 12.48 -14.32
N THR A 32 19.41 13.03 -14.08
CA THR A 32 19.17 14.49 -14.05
C THR A 32 19.27 15.10 -12.65
N GLY A 33 19.33 14.27 -11.59
CA GLY A 33 19.29 14.75 -10.21
C GLY A 33 17.91 15.20 -9.72
N GLU A 34 16.87 15.08 -10.55
CA GLU A 34 15.50 15.47 -10.24
C GLU A 34 14.47 14.53 -10.87
N PHE A 35 13.23 14.58 -10.41
CA PHE A 35 12.14 13.69 -10.88
C PHE A 35 10.79 14.41 -10.90
N GLY A 36 10.80 15.69 -11.24
CA GLY A 36 9.68 16.63 -11.12
C GLY A 36 9.38 17.07 -9.69
N PRO A 37 8.48 18.06 -9.51
CA PRO A 37 8.11 18.59 -8.20
C PRO A 37 7.63 17.47 -7.26
N ARG A 38 8.31 17.37 -6.10
CA ARG A 38 8.04 16.36 -5.06
C ARG A 38 8.09 14.90 -5.54
N GLY A 39 8.70 14.62 -6.70
CA GLY A 39 8.71 13.29 -7.28
C GLY A 39 7.32 12.76 -7.64
N GLY A 40 6.37 13.65 -7.97
CA GLY A 40 4.98 13.29 -8.24
C GLY A 40 4.82 12.38 -9.46
N TYR A 41 3.69 11.68 -9.55
CA TYR A 41 3.36 10.82 -10.70
C TYR A 41 3.17 11.61 -12.00
N GLY A 42 3.57 11.00 -13.11
CA GLY A 42 3.46 11.58 -14.45
C GLY A 42 4.62 12.51 -14.81
N ASP A 43 4.75 12.82 -16.10
CA ASP A 43 5.74 13.76 -16.62
C ASP A 43 5.10 15.06 -17.14
N PHE A 44 4.43 15.76 -16.23
CA PHE A 44 3.80 17.06 -16.53
C PHE A 44 4.83 18.15 -16.87
N GLU A 45 6.06 18.02 -16.37
CA GLU A 45 7.18 18.93 -16.63
C GLU A 45 7.75 18.78 -18.04
N LEU A 46 7.48 17.66 -18.72
CA LEU A 46 8.07 17.27 -20.01
C LEU A 46 9.60 17.22 -19.93
N HIS A 47 10.12 16.27 -19.15
CA HIS A 47 11.56 16.09 -19.02
C HIS A 47 12.20 15.84 -20.40
N GLN A 48 13.04 16.77 -20.86
CA GLN A 48 13.71 16.66 -22.17
C GLN A 48 14.84 15.62 -22.15
N GLU A 49 15.41 15.39 -20.98
CA GLU A 49 16.41 14.37 -20.70
C GLU A 49 15.79 13.25 -19.88
N LEU A 50 16.35 12.05 -19.98
CA LEU A 50 15.87 10.89 -19.23
C LEU A 50 16.10 11.12 -17.72
N ALA A 51 15.04 11.41 -16.98
CA ALA A 51 15.07 11.47 -15.52
C ALA A 51 14.79 10.08 -14.95
N THR A 52 15.63 9.63 -14.02
CA THR A 52 15.54 8.32 -13.37
C THR A 52 15.49 8.49 -11.86
N ARG A 53 14.73 7.63 -11.20
CA ARG A 53 14.69 7.54 -9.74
C ARG A 53 14.74 6.08 -9.34
N PHE A 54 15.49 5.81 -8.28
CA PHE A 54 15.51 4.50 -7.63
C PHE A 54 15.41 4.68 -6.14
N GLY A 55 14.79 3.73 -5.46
CA GLY A 55 14.65 3.74 -4.02
C GLY A 55 14.66 2.36 -3.41
N ILE A 56 15.09 2.31 -2.15
CA ILE A 56 15.07 1.13 -1.30
C ILE A 56 14.56 1.55 0.06
N SER A 57 13.56 0.84 0.57
CA SER A 57 12.98 1.10 1.89
C SER A 57 12.88 -0.18 2.68
N VAL A 58 13.19 -0.11 3.98
CA VAL A 58 13.07 -1.24 4.91
C VAL A 58 12.40 -0.77 6.19
N THR A 59 11.57 -1.64 6.78
CA THR A 59 10.87 -1.38 8.03
C THR A 59 10.82 -2.65 8.88
N HIS A 60 11.06 -2.48 10.17
CA HIS A 60 10.81 -3.47 11.21
C HIS A 60 9.93 -2.84 12.30
N CYS A 61 8.87 -3.54 12.68
CA CYS A 61 7.98 -3.14 13.77
C CYS A 61 7.51 -4.38 14.54
N ARG A 62 7.40 -4.26 15.87
CA ARG A 62 6.64 -5.21 16.69
C ARG A 62 5.28 -4.59 16.99
N GLU A 63 4.29 -4.89 16.17
CA GLU A 63 3.00 -4.22 16.20
C GLU A 63 2.01 -4.96 17.12
N ASP A 64 1.16 -4.18 17.80
CA ASP A 64 0.14 -4.65 18.74
C ASP A 64 -1.26 -4.38 18.15
N ARG A 65 -2.24 -5.18 18.55
CA ARG A 65 -3.68 -4.99 18.31
C ARG A 65 -4.23 -3.65 18.85
N GLN A 66 -3.53 -3.01 19.79
CA GLN A 66 -3.83 -1.67 20.34
C GLN A 66 -5.20 -1.56 21.03
N SER A 67 -5.82 -2.69 21.37
CA SER A 67 -7.15 -2.78 21.96
C SER A 67 -7.29 -4.03 22.83
N GLN A 68 -8.21 -3.98 23.81
CA GLN A 68 -8.50 -5.12 24.68
C GLN A 68 -9.19 -6.24 23.90
N LEU A 69 -9.00 -7.49 24.34
CA LEU A 69 -9.49 -8.69 23.63
C LEU A 69 -11.01 -8.72 23.41
N ASN A 70 -11.79 -8.04 24.25
CA ASN A 70 -13.25 -7.96 24.17
C ASN A 70 -13.78 -6.80 23.30
N ALA A 71 -12.90 -6.04 22.66
CA ALA A 71 -13.24 -4.96 21.74
C ALA A 71 -12.69 -5.28 20.34
N ALA A 72 -13.20 -4.64 19.28
CA ALA A 72 -12.64 -4.76 17.93
C ALA A 72 -11.18 -4.25 17.88
N SER A 73 -10.39 -4.76 16.92
CA SER A 73 -9.02 -4.30 16.74
C SER A 73 -8.97 -2.80 16.45
N ALA A 74 -8.16 -2.06 17.22
CA ALA A 74 -7.86 -0.65 16.95
C ALA A 74 -6.75 -0.50 15.90
N GLU A 75 -5.90 -1.52 15.76
CA GLU A 75 -4.96 -1.63 14.65
C GLU A 75 -5.72 -2.03 13.38
N THR A 76 -5.67 -1.19 12.34
CA THR A 76 -6.43 -1.38 11.09
C THR A 76 -5.55 -1.43 9.83
N GLN A 77 -4.23 -1.28 9.96
CA GLN A 77 -3.29 -1.19 8.86
C GLN A 77 -2.82 -2.57 8.40
N VAL A 78 -2.56 -3.50 9.34
CA VAL A 78 -1.99 -4.80 8.99
C VAL A 78 -3.12 -5.77 8.61
N LYS A 79 -3.21 -6.01 7.30
CA LYS A 79 -4.13 -6.98 6.70
C LYS A 79 -3.38 -8.16 6.10
N VAL A 80 -4.01 -9.33 6.15
CA VAL A 80 -3.61 -10.47 5.33
C VAL A 80 -4.22 -10.33 3.92
N SER A 81 -3.79 -11.16 2.99
CA SER A 81 -4.10 -11.04 1.55
C SER A 81 -5.58 -11.21 1.18
N ASP A 82 -6.44 -11.52 2.14
CA ASP A 82 -7.89 -11.55 1.99
C ASP A 82 -8.60 -10.26 2.39
N GLY A 83 -7.85 -9.29 2.92
CA GLY A 83 -8.36 -8.02 3.40
C GLY A 83 -8.84 -8.05 4.86
N LEU A 84 -8.75 -9.19 5.55
CA LEU A 84 -9.00 -9.28 6.99
C LEU A 84 -7.85 -8.66 7.78
N LEU A 85 -8.19 -8.06 8.90
CA LEU A 85 -7.21 -7.52 9.85
C LEU A 85 -6.49 -8.68 10.54
N LEU A 86 -5.16 -8.63 10.58
CA LEU A 86 -4.34 -9.66 11.23
C LEU A 86 -4.73 -9.89 12.69
N TYR A 87 -5.08 -8.81 13.39
CA TYR A 87 -5.39 -8.78 14.81
C TYR A 87 -6.87 -9.04 15.13
N GLU A 88 -7.70 -9.30 14.13
CA GLU A 88 -9.09 -9.70 14.37
C GLU A 88 -9.15 -11.16 14.84
N THR A 89 -10.10 -11.46 15.73
CA THR A 89 -10.30 -12.84 16.19
C THR A 89 -10.79 -13.71 15.04
N GLY A 90 -10.17 -14.87 14.84
CA GLY A 90 -10.55 -15.79 13.77
C GLY A 90 -9.76 -15.62 12.46
N THR A 91 -8.92 -14.58 12.33
CA THR A 91 -8.21 -14.32 11.06
C THR A 91 -7.23 -15.44 10.68
N LEU A 92 -6.47 -15.97 11.65
CA LEU A 92 -5.48 -17.02 11.38
C LEU A 92 -6.01 -18.44 11.66
N ALA A 93 -6.91 -18.58 12.64
CA ALA A 93 -7.60 -19.81 12.98
C ALA A 93 -8.82 -19.48 13.85
N ASP A 94 -9.83 -20.34 13.85
CA ASP A 94 -11.07 -20.11 14.61
C ASP A 94 -10.80 -19.98 16.12
N GLY A 95 -11.41 -18.97 16.75
CA GLY A 95 -11.22 -18.66 18.17
C GLY A 95 -9.81 -18.21 18.59
N VAL A 96 -8.89 -17.98 17.64
CA VAL A 96 -7.54 -17.47 17.90
C VAL A 96 -7.47 -15.97 17.59
N THR A 97 -6.82 -15.20 18.46
CA THR A 97 -6.56 -13.77 18.24
C THR A 97 -5.06 -13.49 18.32
N VAL A 98 -4.52 -12.80 17.31
CA VAL A 98 -3.16 -12.26 17.38
C VAL A 98 -3.18 -11.01 18.25
N LEU A 99 -2.34 -10.97 19.28
CA LEU A 99 -2.14 -9.81 20.15
C LEU A 99 -0.99 -8.95 19.65
N LYS A 100 0.11 -9.59 19.23
CA LYS A 100 1.29 -8.94 18.70
C LYS A 100 1.91 -9.73 17.57
N ALA A 101 2.51 -9.03 16.62
CA ALA A 101 3.21 -9.62 15.49
C ALA A 101 4.43 -8.78 15.12
N ASN A 102 5.46 -9.43 14.57
CA ASN A 102 6.50 -8.74 13.84
C ASN A 102 5.95 -8.39 12.47
N PHE A 103 6.21 -7.15 12.04
CA PHE A 103 6.02 -6.66 10.70
C PHE A 103 7.40 -6.29 10.15
N ASP A 104 7.88 -7.11 9.22
CA ASP A 104 9.13 -6.90 8.50
C ASP A 104 8.79 -6.66 7.04
N GLN A 105 9.21 -5.52 6.48
CA GLN A 105 8.97 -5.21 5.07
C GLN A 105 10.21 -4.57 4.44
N ALA A 106 10.51 -5.00 3.22
CA ALA A 106 11.45 -4.34 2.32
C ALA A 106 10.75 -4.00 1.01
N ALA A 107 11.10 -2.88 0.40
CA ALA A 107 10.62 -2.48 -0.90
C ALA A 107 11.72 -1.85 -1.73
N VAL A 108 11.65 -2.05 -3.04
CA VAL A 108 12.50 -1.40 -4.04
C VAL A 108 11.62 -0.72 -5.07
N ASP A 109 11.96 0.49 -5.44
CA ASP A 109 11.24 1.27 -6.45
C ASP A 109 12.17 1.78 -7.53
N ALA A 110 11.63 1.88 -8.75
CA ALA A 110 12.31 2.46 -9.89
C ALA A 110 11.32 3.25 -10.75
N GLY A 111 11.74 4.39 -11.26
CA GLY A 111 10.94 5.24 -12.11
C GLY A 111 11.75 5.96 -13.18
N ILE A 112 11.11 6.22 -14.33
CA ILE A 112 11.67 6.98 -15.44
C ILE A 112 10.68 8.04 -15.92
N LYS A 113 11.19 9.19 -16.36
CA LYS A 113 10.45 10.25 -17.06
C LYS A 113 11.21 10.74 -18.28
N ILE A 114 10.50 10.92 -19.39
CA ILE A 114 11.03 11.50 -20.62
C ILE A 114 9.90 11.94 -21.55
N ASN A 115 9.93 13.17 -22.04
CA ASN A 115 9.05 13.69 -23.08
C ASN A 115 7.55 13.43 -22.84
N GLY A 116 7.09 13.55 -21.59
CA GLY A 116 5.70 13.31 -21.20
C GLY A 116 5.41 11.85 -20.84
N LEU A 117 6.32 10.92 -21.10
CA LEU A 117 6.23 9.53 -20.63
C LEU A 117 6.72 9.44 -19.19
N HIS A 118 5.98 8.67 -18.40
CA HIS A 118 6.40 8.26 -17.07
C HIS A 118 6.09 6.78 -16.86
N LEU A 119 7.05 6.04 -16.34
CA LEU A 119 6.90 4.65 -15.93
C LEU A 119 7.46 4.51 -14.52
N GLN A 120 6.74 3.81 -13.64
CA GLN A 120 7.18 3.53 -12.29
C GLN A 120 6.78 2.12 -11.88
N VAL A 121 7.64 1.48 -11.11
CA VAL A 121 7.40 0.18 -10.49
C VAL A 121 7.89 0.21 -9.05
N GLU A 122 7.17 -0.48 -8.17
CA GLU A 122 7.64 -0.80 -6.83
C GLU A 122 7.38 -2.27 -6.57
N TYR A 123 8.36 -2.95 -5.97
CA TYR A 123 8.25 -4.35 -5.56
C TYR A 123 8.51 -4.44 -4.06
N TYR A 124 7.64 -5.13 -3.33
CA TYR A 124 7.77 -5.30 -1.89
C TYR A 124 7.88 -6.77 -1.51
N PHE A 125 8.50 -7.01 -0.36
CA PHE A 125 8.56 -8.28 0.34
C PHE A 125 8.17 -8.04 1.79
N ARG A 126 7.25 -8.83 2.33
CA ARG A 126 6.71 -8.69 3.68
C ARG A 126 6.70 -10.03 4.39
N ASN A 127 7.11 -10.02 5.64
CA ASN A 127 7.03 -11.17 6.53
C ASN A 127 6.34 -10.76 7.83
N LEU A 128 5.25 -11.43 8.16
CA LEU A 128 4.55 -11.33 9.43
C LEU A 128 4.93 -12.54 10.29
N SER A 129 5.46 -12.33 11.48
CA SER A 129 5.99 -13.46 12.28
C SER A 129 5.90 -13.24 13.79
N LYS A 130 6.31 -14.26 14.56
CA LYS A 130 6.35 -14.23 16.04
C LYS A 130 4.99 -13.87 16.65
N PHE A 131 3.92 -14.53 16.25
CA PHE A 131 2.59 -14.18 16.74
C PHE A 131 2.45 -14.49 18.25
N ASP A 132 2.11 -13.46 19.04
CA ASP A 132 1.66 -13.65 20.42
C ASP A 132 0.15 -13.88 20.37
N LEU A 133 -0.33 -15.03 20.84
CA LEU A 133 -1.71 -15.46 20.63
C LEU A 133 -2.53 -15.43 21.93
N ALA A 134 -3.79 -15.03 21.82
CA ALA A 134 -4.83 -15.32 22.79
C ALA A 134 -5.81 -16.34 22.20
N VAL A 135 -6.15 -17.37 22.97
CA VAL A 135 -7.12 -18.41 22.59
C VAL A 135 -8.38 -18.28 23.43
N ALA A 136 -9.55 -18.37 22.81
CA ALA A 136 -10.83 -18.32 23.51
C ALA A 136 -11.04 -19.54 24.44
N ASN A 137 -10.46 -20.69 24.08
CA ASN A 137 -10.51 -21.92 24.86
C ASN A 137 -9.15 -22.66 24.78
N PRO A 138 -8.57 -23.14 25.89
CA PRO A 138 -7.34 -23.94 25.89
C PRO A 138 -7.37 -25.21 25.04
N SER A 139 -8.55 -25.71 24.66
CA SER A 139 -8.70 -26.88 23.79
C SER A 139 -8.55 -26.57 22.29
N ILE A 140 -8.42 -25.30 21.91
CA ILE A 140 -8.20 -24.92 20.50
C ILE A 140 -6.80 -25.37 20.09
N ASP A 141 -6.73 -26.15 19.02
CA ASP A 141 -5.47 -26.54 18.42
C ASP A 141 -4.88 -25.36 17.64
N ILE A 142 -3.76 -24.82 18.12
CA ILE A 142 -3.04 -23.73 17.48
C ILE A 142 -2.02 -24.21 16.45
N SER A 143 -1.91 -25.53 16.21
CA SER A 143 -0.98 -26.09 15.22
C SER A 143 -1.32 -25.68 13.79
N GLU A 144 -2.58 -25.30 13.53
CA GLU A 144 -3.04 -24.76 12.25
C GLU A 144 -2.62 -23.29 12.03
N VAL A 145 -2.23 -22.57 13.09
CA VAL A 145 -1.77 -21.18 12.97
C VAL A 145 -0.38 -21.17 12.33
N PRO A 146 -0.19 -20.49 11.19
CA PRO A 146 1.12 -20.42 10.56
C PRO A 146 2.13 -19.72 11.49
N SER A 147 3.37 -20.21 11.53
CA SER A 147 4.44 -19.60 12.34
C SER A 147 4.91 -18.26 11.77
N SER A 148 4.73 -18.05 10.47
CA SER A 148 4.93 -16.82 9.74
C SER A 148 4.04 -16.77 8.51
N ILE A 149 3.73 -15.57 8.04
CA ILE A 149 3.06 -15.32 6.76
C ILE A 149 3.99 -14.48 5.91
N TYR A 150 4.37 -15.02 4.76
CA TYR A 150 5.15 -14.29 3.78
C TYR A 150 4.27 -13.90 2.60
N ASP A 151 4.38 -12.64 2.20
CA ASP A 151 3.77 -12.13 0.99
C ASP A 151 4.68 -11.11 0.30
N HIS A 152 4.55 -11.05 -1.02
CA HIS A 152 5.34 -10.15 -1.84
C HIS A 152 4.52 -9.75 -3.06
N GLY A 153 4.83 -8.61 -3.64
CA GLY A 153 4.01 -8.08 -4.72
C GLY A 153 4.61 -6.86 -5.35
N PHE A 154 3.94 -6.37 -6.37
CA PHE A 154 4.37 -5.16 -7.04
C PHE A 154 3.18 -4.33 -7.48
N TYR A 155 3.42 -3.04 -7.71
CA TYR A 155 2.61 -2.24 -8.61
C TYR A 155 3.48 -1.70 -9.74
N ALA A 156 2.89 -1.55 -10.91
CA ALA A 156 3.49 -0.86 -12.04
C ALA A 156 2.50 0.17 -12.58
N LEU A 157 2.99 1.36 -12.91
CA LEU A 157 2.20 2.45 -13.46
C LEU A 157 2.92 3.04 -14.67
N ALA A 158 2.19 3.25 -15.76
CA ALA A 158 2.65 3.99 -16.92
C ALA A 158 1.67 5.12 -17.22
N SER A 159 2.19 6.27 -17.64
CA SER A 159 1.40 7.42 -18.03
C SER A 159 2.07 8.21 -19.14
N TYR A 160 1.27 8.89 -19.96
CA TYR A 160 1.76 9.73 -21.04
C TYR A 160 0.93 11.01 -21.16
N GLU A 161 1.60 12.15 -21.22
CA GLU A 161 1.01 13.45 -21.55
C GLU A 161 0.73 13.55 -23.06
N ILE A 162 -0.47 13.16 -23.51
CA ILE A 162 -0.89 13.26 -24.91
C ILE A 162 -0.90 14.72 -25.36
N ILE A 163 -1.46 15.59 -24.52
CA ILE A 163 -1.38 17.04 -24.71
C ILE A 163 -0.61 17.59 -23.52
N PRO A 164 0.59 18.15 -23.75
CA PRO A 164 1.41 18.68 -22.69
C PRO A 164 0.66 19.58 -21.72
N LYS A 165 0.74 19.25 -20.43
CA LYS A 165 0.13 20.00 -19.32
C LYS A 165 -1.40 20.09 -19.37
N ALA A 166 -2.06 19.33 -20.22
CA ALA A 166 -3.50 19.39 -20.41
C ALA A 166 -4.17 18.02 -20.35
N ILE A 167 -3.67 17.00 -21.07
CA ILE A 167 -4.30 15.67 -21.10
C ILE A 167 -3.25 14.60 -20.89
N GLN A 168 -3.44 13.83 -19.83
CA GLN A 168 -2.61 12.67 -19.49
C GLN A 168 -3.46 11.41 -19.52
N ILE A 169 -2.97 10.37 -20.19
CA ILE A 169 -3.52 9.02 -20.04
C ILE A 169 -2.62 8.20 -19.14
N TYR A 170 -3.19 7.24 -18.43
CA TYR A 170 -2.42 6.34 -17.59
C TYR A 170 -3.06 4.97 -17.46
N GLY A 171 -2.23 3.99 -17.13
CA GLY A 171 -2.63 2.67 -16.73
C GLY A 171 -1.74 2.17 -15.59
N ALA A 172 -2.30 1.35 -14.71
CA ALA A 172 -1.57 0.72 -13.63
C ALA A 172 -2.08 -0.71 -13.38
N THR A 173 -1.26 -1.53 -12.74
CA THR A 173 -1.63 -2.87 -12.28
C THR A 173 -0.83 -3.21 -11.04
N SER A 174 -1.43 -3.97 -10.13
CA SER A 174 -0.76 -4.54 -8.97
C SER A 174 -1.08 -6.01 -8.81
N TRP A 175 -0.13 -6.75 -8.24
CA TRP A 175 -0.24 -8.19 -8.00
C TRP A 175 0.35 -8.50 -6.64
N ILE A 176 -0.33 -9.37 -5.87
CA ILE A 176 0.15 -9.90 -4.61
C ILE A 176 0.27 -11.42 -4.72
N PHE A 177 1.40 -11.93 -4.24
CA PHE A 177 1.72 -13.35 -4.12
C PHE A 177 1.92 -13.67 -2.65
N ASP A 178 1.12 -14.58 -2.15
CA ASP A 178 0.98 -14.90 -0.73
C ASP A 178 1.03 -16.40 -0.48
N ASP A 179 1.33 -16.78 0.77
CA ASP A 179 1.33 -18.19 1.19
C ASP A 179 -0.06 -18.85 1.08
N PHE A 180 -1.14 -18.06 1.08
CA PHE A 180 -2.52 -18.55 0.92
C PHE A 180 -2.91 -18.82 -0.54
N GLN A 181 -2.01 -18.58 -1.51
CA GLN A 181 -2.21 -18.82 -2.94
C GLN A 181 -3.44 -18.12 -3.54
N ARG A 182 -3.84 -16.97 -2.99
CA ARG A 182 -5.04 -16.24 -3.44
C ARG A 182 -4.82 -15.50 -4.75
N LYS A 183 -3.58 -15.02 -4.96
CA LYS A 183 -3.14 -14.20 -6.10
C LYS A 183 -4.03 -12.98 -6.39
N PRO A 184 -4.27 -12.08 -5.42
CA PRO A 184 -5.01 -10.84 -5.68
C PRO A 184 -4.32 -9.96 -6.71
N TRP A 185 -5.09 -9.29 -7.57
CA TRP A 185 -4.56 -8.35 -8.54
C TRP A 185 -5.57 -7.27 -8.93
N ASP A 186 -5.09 -6.19 -9.52
CA ASP A 186 -5.93 -5.18 -10.14
C ASP A 186 -5.36 -4.63 -11.45
N ILE A 187 -6.21 -3.95 -12.20
CA ILE A 187 -5.82 -3.15 -13.35
C ILE A 187 -6.63 -1.85 -13.37
N VAL A 188 -5.95 -0.75 -13.65
CA VAL A 188 -6.51 0.59 -13.70
C VAL A 188 -6.19 1.21 -15.04
N GLY A 189 -7.16 1.92 -15.63
CA GLY A 189 -6.95 2.77 -16.78
C GLY A 189 -7.71 4.08 -16.59
N GLY A 190 -7.09 5.21 -16.92
CA GLY A 190 -7.73 6.50 -16.73
C GLY A 190 -7.12 7.64 -17.51
N ILE A 191 -7.79 8.78 -17.40
CA ILE A 191 -7.44 10.03 -18.05
C ILE A 191 -7.50 11.16 -17.01
N ASN A 192 -6.47 12.01 -17.00
CA ASN A 192 -6.48 13.28 -16.30
C ASN A 192 -6.59 14.42 -17.32
N TRP A 193 -7.44 15.40 -17.01
CA TRP A 193 -7.56 16.65 -17.75
C TRP A 193 -7.26 17.84 -16.84
N TYR A 194 -6.37 18.72 -17.30
CA TYR A 194 -5.88 19.91 -16.61
C TYR A 194 -6.28 21.16 -17.41
N PRO A 195 -7.51 21.67 -17.26
CA PRO A 195 -8.03 22.75 -18.10
C PRO A 195 -7.26 24.07 -17.97
N SER A 196 -6.62 24.32 -16.82
CA SER A 196 -5.82 25.53 -16.57
C SER A 196 -4.38 25.45 -17.07
N GLY A 197 -3.94 24.32 -17.64
CA GLY A 197 -2.52 24.10 -17.95
C GLY A 197 -1.63 23.99 -16.71
N SER A 198 -2.24 23.80 -15.53
CA SER A 198 -1.58 23.71 -14.24
C SER A 198 -2.16 22.55 -13.42
N ARG A 199 -1.45 22.14 -12.37
CA ARG A 199 -1.95 21.12 -11.43
C ARG A 199 -3.02 21.64 -10.45
N SER A 200 -3.39 22.92 -10.53
CA SER A 200 -4.35 23.53 -9.61
C SER A 200 -5.78 23.02 -9.80
N LEU A 201 -6.11 22.59 -11.02
CA LEU A 201 -7.40 21.99 -11.34
C LEU A 201 -7.17 20.72 -12.16
N ARG A 202 -7.64 19.58 -11.64
CA ARG A 202 -7.59 18.30 -12.32
C ARG A 202 -8.98 17.68 -12.36
N LEU A 203 -9.42 17.26 -13.54
CA LEU A 203 -10.55 16.36 -13.71
C LEU A 203 -10.00 14.97 -14.01
N ASN A 204 -10.53 13.95 -13.34
CA ASN A 204 -10.11 12.58 -13.52
C ASN A 204 -11.30 11.71 -13.91
N LEU A 205 -11.05 10.74 -14.79
CA LEU A 205 -11.95 9.62 -15.06
C LEU A 205 -11.09 8.36 -15.09
N HIS A 206 -11.46 7.34 -14.32
CA HIS A 206 -10.81 6.04 -14.39
C HIS A 206 -11.75 4.87 -14.21
N ALA A 207 -11.35 3.73 -14.75
CA ALA A 207 -11.93 2.43 -14.54
C ALA A 207 -10.89 1.55 -13.85
N ILE A 208 -11.33 0.82 -12.83
CA ILE A 208 -10.55 -0.11 -12.02
C ILE A 208 -11.26 -1.45 -12.11
N TYR A 209 -10.54 -2.52 -12.45
CA TYR A 209 -11.00 -3.88 -12.20
C TYR A 209 -10.10 -4.50 -11.13
N VAL A 210 -10.71 -5.08 -10.11
CA VAL A 210 -10.01 -5.73 -8.99
C VAL A 210 -10.46 -7.18 -8.92
N ASP A 211 -9.53 -8.08 -8.59
CA ASP A 211 -9.84 -9.44 -8.18
C ASP A 211 -9.32 -9.70 -6.75
N LYS A 212 -10.23 -10.08 -5.86
CA LYS A 212 -9.96 -10.49 -4.47
C LYS A 212 -9.17 -9.45 -3.67
N SER A 213 -9.60 -8.19 -3.71
CA SER A 213 -8.92 -7.06 -3.07
C SER A 213 -8.35 -7.38 -1.68
N PRO A 214 -7.03 -7.25 -1.46
CA PRO A 214 -6.40 -7.39 -0.15
C PRO A 214 -6.47 -6.07 0.64
N ALA A 215 -6.87 -4.98 -0.01
CA ALA A 215 -7.03 -3.68 0.59
C ALA A 215 -8.49 -3.41 0.94
N SER A 216 -8.70 -2.69 2.04
CA SER A 216 -10.00 -2.16 2.43
C SER A 216 -9.80 -0.77 3.03
N SER A 217 -10.51 0.21 2.48
CA SER A 217 -10.46 1.62 2.92
C SER A 217 -11.84 2.24 2.89
N SER A 218 -12.18 3.02 3.91
CA SER A 218 -13.42 3.82 3.93
C SER A 218 -13.38 5.02 2.98
N PHE A 219 -12.19 5.43 2.54
CA PHE A 219 -11.98 6.59 1.65
C PHE A 219 -11.54 6.20 0.23
N GLY A 220 -11.27 4.91 -0.01
CA GLY A 220 -10.76 4.40 -1.28
C GLY A 220 -11.82 3.68 -2.11
N PHE A 221 -11.40 3.17 -3.27
CA PHE A 221 -12.25 2.38 -4.19
C PHE A 221 -12.21 0.87 -3.92
N TYR A 222 -11.50 0.44 -2.86
CA TYR A 222 -11.22 -0.95 -2.55
C TYR A 222 -11.90 -1.36 -1.24
N ILE A 223 -12.64 -2.46 -1.30
CA ILE A 223 -13.23 -3.15 -0.16
C ILE A 223 -12.57 -4.52 -0.05
N GLY A 224 -12.22 -4.96 1.16
CA GLY A 224 -11.59 -6.28 1.39
C GLY A 224 -12.42 -7.42 0.78
N GLY A 225 -11.77 -8.28 0.00
CA GLY A 225 -12.41 -9.40 -0.72
C GLY A 225 -13.15 -9.03 -2.01
N GLN A 226 -13.21 -7.76 -2.40
CA GLN A 226 -13.90 -7.31 -3.61
C GLN A 226 -13.31 -7.91 -4.89
N THR A 227 -14.20 -8.43 -5.75
CA THR A 227 -13.92 -8.68 -7.17
C THR A 227 -14.95 -7.91 -8.01
N GLY A 228 -14.50 -7.09 -8.96
CA GLY A 228 -15.38 -6.36 -9.86
C GLY A 228 -14.81 -5.05 -10.39
N THR A 229 -15.65 -4.32 -11.11
CA THR A 229 -15.29 -3.05 -11.77
C THR A 229 -15.81 -1.86 -10.99
N THR A 230 -14.94 -0.88 -10.77
CA THR A 230 -15.30 0.47 -10.29
C THR A 230 -15.03 1.48 -11.40
N ILE A 231 -16.00 2.35 -11.68
CA ILE A 231 -15.81 3.53 -12.53
C ILE A 231 -16.01 4.75 -11.65
N SER A 232 -15.06 5.68 -11.69
CA SER A 232 -15.10 6.89 -10.89
C SER A 232 -14.64 8.10 -11.69
N THR A 233 -15.23 9.24 -11.38
CA THR A 233 -14.80 10.54 -11.85
C THR A 233 -14.62 11.47 -10.67
N GLY A 234 -13.59 12.31 -10.74
CA GLY A 234 -13.22 13.21 -9.66
C GLY A 234 -12.80 14.58 -10.20
N ILE A 235 -12.90 15.58 -9.34
CA ILE A 235 -12.39 16.92 -9.56
C ILE A 235 -11.55 17.33 -8.35
N ASP A 236 -10.31 17.72 -8.59
CA ASP A 236 -9.38 18.15 -7.55
C ASP A 236 -9.06 19.63 -7.71
N PHE A 237 -9.12 20.36 -6.60
CA PHE A 237 -8.68 21.75 -6.49
C PHE A 237 -7.47 21.80 -5.56
N LEU A 238 -6.32 22.17 -6.11
CA LEU A 238 -5.08 22.38 -5.34
C LEU A 238 -4.80 23.88 -5.26
N PHE A 239 -4.89 24.41 -4.03
CA PHE A 239 -4.58 25.78 -3.66
C PHE A 239 -3.16 25.91 -3.09
#